data_AF-A0A662BH57-F1
#
_entry.id   AF-A0A662BH57-F1
#
_cell.length_a   1.000
_cell.length_b   1.000
_cell.length_c   1.000
_cell.angle_alpha   90.00
_cell.angle_beta   90.00
_cell.angle_gamma   90.00
#
_symmetry.space_group_name_H-M   'P 1'
#
loop_
_entity.id
_entity.type
_entity.pdbx_description
1 polymer ?
#
loop_
_entity_poly.entity_id
_entity_poly.type
_entity_poly.pdbx_seq_one_letter_code
_entity_poly.pdbx_strand_id
1 'polypeptide(L)'
;KASMQSYTKYITHTLIITDACESGPTFYMAMHSIPKERDCGDINATKFKSSQVFTSAGYELATDKSQFTKTFASSLNYNASSCIPIEKIVRKVSSAVQKNSKQRPKFGKISGFVDENGTFFFIKK
;
A
#
# COMPACT_ATOMS: atom_id res chain seq x y z
N LYS A 1 -7.58 1.65 13.68
CA LYS A 1 -7.55 3.09 13.31
C LYS A 1 -7.41 4.01 14.52
N ALA A 2 -8.35 4.04 15.48
CA ALA A 2 -8.29 4.94 16.64
C ALA A 2 -7.00 4.81 17.48
N SER A 3 -6.55 3.58 17.73
CA SER A 3 -5.28 3.29 18.40
C SER A 3 -4.04 3.85 17.69
N MET A 4 -4.12 4.12 16.38
CA MET A 4 -3.00 4.63 15.59
C MET A 4 -2.92 6.16 15.56
N GLN A 5 -3.99 6.87 15.94
CA GLN A 5 -4.05 8.33 15.83
C GLN A 5 -3.03 9.02 16.75
N SER A 6 -2.77 8.46 17.92
CA SER A 6 -1.76 8.97 18.86
C SER A 6 -0.35 9.00 18.26
N TYR A 7 -0.04 8.07 17.37
CA TYR A 7 1.27 7.94 16.74
C TYR A 7 1.50 8.92 15.58
N THR A 8 0.44 9.50 15.01
CA THR A 8 0.54 10.46 13.88
C THR A 8 1.33 11.72 14.20
N LYS A 9 1.49 12.04 15.49
CA LYS A 9 2.32 13.15 15.97
C LYS A 9 3.82 12.86 15.85
N TYR A 10 4.22 11.60 15.90
CA TYR A 10 5.62 11.18 15.99
C TYR A 10 6.11 10.44 14.74
N ILE A 11 5.20 9.80 13.99
CA ILE A 11 5.52 9.03 12.80
C ILE A 11 5.34 9.91 11.56
N THR A 12 6.43 10.10 10.80
CA THR A 12 6.41 10.84 9.51
C THR A 12 5.74 10.03 8.40
N HIS A 13 5.99 8.72 8.36
CA HIS A 13 5.53 7.83 7.30
C HIS A 13 4.82 6.61 7.89
N THR A 14 3.55 6.44 7.56
CA THR A 14 2.73 5.28 7.91
C THR A 14 2.28 4.55 6.65
N LEU A 15 2.71 3.29 6.49
CA LEU A 15 2.21 2.38 5.46
C LEU A 15 1.52 1.21 6.13
N ILE A 16 0.23 1.01 5.84
CA ILE A 16 -0.53 -0.14 6.30
C ILE A 16 -0.69 -1.11 5.14
N ILE A 17 -0.21 -2.35 5.30
CA ILE A 17 -0.47 -3.45 4.38
C ILE A 17 -1.38 -4.43 5.12
N THR A 18 -2.58 -4.65 4.61
CA THR A 18 -3.57 -5.50 5.30
C THR A 18 -4.22 -6.49 4.35
N ASP A 19 -4.26 -7.74 4.81
CA ASP A 19 -4.90 -8.84 4.12
C ASP A 19 -5.95 -9.45 5.04
N ALA A 20 -7.17 -8.91 4.95
CA ALA A 20 -8.30 -9.34 5.74
C ALA A 20 -9.62 -9.07 5.00
N CYS A 21 -10.64 -9.86 5.31
CA CYS A 21 -12.01 -9.60 4.88
C CYS A 21 -12.44 -8.21 5.36
N GLU A 22 -13.13 -7.45 4.49
CA GLU A 22 -13.67 -6.13 4.84
C GLU A 22 -12.61 -5.14 5.38
N SER A 23 -11.33 -5.37 5.05
CA SER A 23 -10.21 -4.51 5.46
C SER A 23 -10.30 -3.10 4.88
N GLY A 24 -11.22 -2.91 3.94
CA GLY A 24 -11.43 -1.67 3.27
C GLY A 24 -12.08 -0.56 4.09
N PRO A 25 -13.41 -0.65 4.35
CA PRO A 25 -14.21 0.42 4.91
C PRO A 25 -13.62 1.06 6.18
N THR A 26 -12.88 0.27 6.96
CA THR A 26 -12.23 0.66 8.21
C THR A 26 -11.15 1.75 8.05
N PHE A 27 -10.52 1.88 6.87
CA PHE A 27 -9.39 2.81 6.66
C PHE A 27 -9.66 3.94 5.66
N TYR A 28 -10.79 3.95 4.95
CA TYR A 28 -10.97 4.71 3.71
C TYR A 28 -11.27 6.21 3.83
N MET A 29 -10.52 7.03 3.09
CA MET A 29 -11.02 8.23 2.41
C MET A 29 -10.80 8.02 0.91
N ALA A 30 -11.85 8.23 0.11
CA ALA A 30 -11.95 8.12 -1.35
C ALA A 30 -10.63 7.77 -2.11
N MET A 31 -10.52 6.54 -2.58
CA MET A 31 -9.39 6.08 -3.38
C MET A 31 -9.60 6.41 -4.86
N HIS A 32 -8.83 7.37 -5.38
CA HIS A 32 -8.77 7.66 -6.81
C HIS A 32 -7.52 7.01 -7.43
N SER A 33 -7.73 5.95 -8.20
CA SER A 33 -6.72 5.31 -9.09
C SER A 33 -5.39 4.90 -8.42
N ILE A 34 -4.60 4.07 -9.10
CA ILE A 34 -3.23 3.81 -8.63
C ILE A 34 -2.39 5.06 -8.96
N PRO A 35 -1.70 5.68 -7.99
CA PRO A 35 -0.87 6.84 -8.25
C PRO A 35 0.22 6.58 -9.29
N LYS A 36 0.70 7.66 -9.92
CA LYS A 36 1.85 7.59 -10.83
C LYS A 36 3.07 7.08 -10.07
N GLU A 37 3.79 6.15 -10.70
CA GLU A 37 5.03 5.58 -10.17
C GLU A 37 6.05 6.69 -9.92
N ARG A 38 6.60 6.70 -8.71
CA ARG A 38 7.60 7.68 -8.27
C ARG A 38 9.00 7.18 -8.58
N ASP A 39 9.88 8.10 -8.92
CA ASP A 39 11.30 7.81 -9.08
C ASP A 39 11.94 7.61 -7.70
N CYS A 40 12.76 6.57 -7.55
CA CYS A 40 13.54 6.32 -6.34
C CYS A 40 14.56 7.43 -6.02
N GLY A 41 14.92 8.26 -6.99
CA GLY A 41 15.75 9.45 -6.78
C GLY A 41 14.99 10.67 -6.24
N ASP A 42 13.66 10.61 -6.09
CA ASP A 42 12.84 11.72 -5.60
C ASP A 42 12.98 11.88 -4.07
N ILE A 43 13.99 12.65 -3.65
CA ILE A 43 14.26 12.98 -2.24
C ILE A 43 13.09 13.74 -1.60
N ASN A 44 12.28 14.47 -2.37
CA ASN A 44 11.15 15.19 -1.79
C ASN A 44 10.04 14.23 -1.38
N ALA A 45 9.86 13.14 -2.14
CA ALA A 45 8.90 12.09 -1.78
C ALA A 45 9.25 11.34 -0.48
N THR A 46 10.51 11.40 -0.02
CA THR A 46 10.95 10.84 1.27
C THR A 46 10.87 11.84 2.43
N LYS A 47 10.54 13.12 2.18
CA LYS A 47 10.49 14.17 3.22
C LYS A 47 9.06 14.49 3.65
N PHE A 48 8.12 14.48 2.71
CA PHE A 48 6.73 14.80 2.98
C PHE A 48 6.03 13.68 3.76
N LYS A 49 5.16 14.05 4.71
CA LYS A 49 4.40 13.04 5.47
C LYS A 49 3.58 12.15 4.53
N SER A 50 3.56 10.85 4.80
CA SER A 50 2.77 9.90 4.03
C SER A 50 1.96 8.99 4.95
N SER A 51 0.69 8.80 4.60
CA SER A 51 -0.23 7.96 5.36
C SER A 51 -1.02 7.11 4.37
N GLN A 52 -0.42 6.00 3.95
CA GLN A 52 -0.91 5.17 2.88
C GLN A 52 -1.38 3.80 3.39
N VAL A 53 -2.37 3.21 2.72
CA VAL A 53 -2.91 1.89 3.01
C VAL A 53 -3.07 1.10 1.73
N PHE A 54 -2.64 -0.17 1.76
CA PHE A 54 -2.86 -1.16 0.70
C PHE A 54 -3.61 -2.37 1.27
N THR A 55 -4.82 -2.61 0.79
CA THR A 55 -5.72 -3.68 1.26
C THR A 55 -5.92 -4.76 0.20
N SER A 56 -6.06 -6.01 0.62
CA SER A 56 -6.31 -7.15 -0.28
C SER A 56 -7.72 -7.20 -0.83
N ALA A 57 -8.70 -6.69 -0.08
CA ALA A 57 -10.12 -6.65 -0.45
C ALA A 57 -10.78 -5.34 -0.03
N GLY A 58 -11.88 -5.00 -0.71
CA GLY A 58 -12.80 -3.93 -0.30
C GLY A 58 -13.89 -4.50 0.59
N TYR A 59 -14.88 -5.14 -0.04
CA TYR A 59 -16.00 -5.84 0.61
C TYR A 59 -15.98 -7.35 0.38
N GLU A 60 -15.04 -7.84 -0.43
CA GLU A 60 -14.91 -9.25 -0.79
C GLU A 60 -14.20 -10.04 0.32
N LEU A 61 -14.50 -11.33 0.44
CA LEU A 61 -13.80 -12.23 1.36
C LEU A 61 -12.34 -12.41 0.94
N ALA A 62 -11.44 -12.46 1.91
CA ALA A 62 -10.07 -12.92 1.70
C ALA A 62 -10.06 -14.41 1.38
N THR A 63 -9.23 -14.81 0.41
CA THR A 63 -9.10 -16.21 0.00
C THR A 63 -7.98 -16.90 0.77
N ASP A 64 -8.15 -18.17 1.13
CA ASP A 64 -7.05 -19.02 1.58
C ASP A 64 -5.90 -19.04 0.54
N LYS A 65 -4.64 -19.03 1.02
CA LYS A 65 -3.44 -18.86 0.18
C LYS A 65 -3.46 -17.55 -0.62
N SER A 66 -3.55 -16.43 0.11
CA SER A 66 -3.64 -15.08 -0.43
C SER A 66 -2.63 -14.78 -1.54
N GLN A 67 -3.17 -14.57 -2.75
CA GLN A 67 -2.39 -14.07 -3.88
C GLN A 67 -1.88 -12.65 -3.61
N PHE A 68 -2.58 -11.87 -2.78
CA PHE A 68 -2.15 -10.54 -2.39
C PHE A 68 -0.84 -10.60 -1.61
N THR A 69 -0.83 -11.33 -0.49
CA THR A 69 0.34 -11.44 0.38
C THR A 69 1.49 -12.13 -0.33
N LYS A 70 1.21 -13.21 -1.08
CA LYS A 70 2.22 -13.92 -1.87
C LYS A 70 2.88 -13.02 -2.91
N THR A 71 2.10 -12.24 -3.65
CA THR A 71 2.63 -11.36 -4.71
C THR A 71 3.36 -10.16 -4.11
N PHE A 72 2.87 -9.61 -3.00
CA PHE A 72 3.55 -8.52 -2.29
C PHE A 72 4.94 -8.96 -1.81
N ALA A 73 5.02 -10.08 -1.10
CA ALA A 73 6.29 -10.65 -0.64
C ALA A 73 7.23 -10.99 -1.81
N SER A 74 6.69 -11.61 -2.87
CA SER A 74 7.49 -11.94 -4.07
C SER A 74 8.02 -10.69 -4.78
N SER A 75 7.25 -9.59 -4.78
CA SER A 75 7.68 -8.32 -5.37
C SER A 75 8.86 -7.68 -4.63
N LEU A 76 9.02 -7.98 -3.34
CA LEU A 76 10.16 -7.55 -2.53
C LEU A 76 11.33 -8.52 -2.66
N ASN A 77 11.09 -9.82 -2.47
CA ASN A 77 12.14 -10.85 -2.43
C ASN A 77 12.84 -11.07 -3.78
N TYR A 78 12.09 -11.01 -4.88
CA TYR A 78 12.60 -11.29 -6.22
C TYR A 78 12.75 -10.01 -7.06
N ASN A 79 13.01 -8.89 -6.39
CA ASN A 79 13.30 -7.63 -7.08
C ASN A 79 14.75 -7.60 -7.59
N ALA A 80 14.92 -7.38 -8.90
CA ALA A 80 16.23 -7.18 -9.50
C ALA A 80 16.75 -5.74 -9.32
N SER A 81 15.85 -4.77 -9.14
CA SER A 81 16.22 -3.36 -8.93
C SER A 81 16.72 -3.12 -7.51
N SER A 82 17.65 -2.17 -7.34
CA SER A 82 18.15 -1.75 -6.01
C SER A 82 17.08 -1.03 -5.19
N CYS A 83 16.12 -0.41 -5.85
CA CYS A 83 14.98 0.27 -5.24
C CYS A 83 13.69 -0.06 -5.99
N ILE A 84 12.57 -0.14 -5.26
CA ILE A 84 11.23 -0.27 -5.83
C ILE A 84 10.24 0.66 -5.10
N PRO A 85 9.50 1.52 -5.81
CA PRO A 85 8.45 2.34 -5.21
C PRO A 85 7.19 1.51 -4.93
N ILE A 86 6.43 1.88 -3.89
CA ILE A 86 5.19 1.19 -3.50
C ILE A 86 4.18 1.14 -4.63
N GLU A 87 4.08 2.17 -5.48
CA GLU A 87 3.15 2.21 -6.62
C GLU A 87 3.43 1.06 -7.60
N LYS A 88 4.70 0.68 -7.79
CA LYS A 88 5.08 -0.45 -8.65
C LYS A 88 4.66 -1.78 -8.04
N ILE A 89 4.80 -1.94 -6.72
CA ILE A 89 4.33 -3.12 -6.00
C ILE A 89 2.80 -3.21 -6.09
N VAL A 90 2.10 -2.11 -5.84
CA VAL A 90 0.63 -2.03 -5.95
C VAL A 90 0.18 -2.46 -7.34
N ARG A 91 0.78 -1.94 -8.42
CA ARG A 91 0.45 -2.38 -9.80
C ARG A 91 0.64 -3.87 -10.01
N LYS A 92 1.77 -4.43 -9.57
CA LYS A 92 2.08 -5.88 -9.70
C LYS A 92 1.06 -6.72 -8.94
N VAL A 93 0.80 -6.37 -7.68
CA VAL A 93 -0.13 -7.10 -6.80
C VAL A 93 -1.56 -6.97 -7.31
N SER A 94 -2.03 -5.77 -7.64
CA SER A 94 -3.35 -5.56 -8.22
C SER A 94 -3.54 -6.36 -9.50
N SER A 95 -2.54 -6.39 -10.39
CA SER A 95 -2.60 -7.17 -11.63
C SER A 95 -2.65 -8.68 -11.36
N ALA A 96 -1.87 -9.18 -10.41
CA ALA A 96 -1.82 -10.60 -10.08
C ALA A 96 -3.12 -11.07 -9.39
N VAL A 97 -3.64 -10.28 -8.44
CA VAL A 97 -4.86 -10.62 -7.72
C VAL A 97 -6.06 -10.56 -8.66
N GLN A 98 -6.19 -9.51 -9.49
CA GLN A 98 -7.32 -9.39 -10.43
C GLN A 98 -7.33 -10.48 -11.51
N LYS A 99 -6.17 -11.05 -11.86
CA LYS A 99 -6.09 -12.18 -12.80
C LYS A 99 -6.53 -13.51 -12.19
N ASN A 100 -6.34 -13.68 -10.88
CA ASN A 100 -6.49 -14.99 -10.22
C ASN A 100 -7.64 -15.03 -9.19
N SER A 101 -8.29 -13.91 -8.91
CA SER A 101 -9.30 -13.77 -7.87
C SER A 101 -10.34 -12.70 -8.25
N LYS A 102 -11.50 -12.75 -7.59
CA LYS A 102 -12.52 -11.69 -7.67
C LYS A 102 -12.18 -10.49 -6.78
N GLN A 103 -11.20 -10.63 -5.90
CA GLN A 103 -10.74 -9.56 -5.02
C GLN A 103 -10.17 -8.39 -5.83
N ARG A 104 -10.46 -7.18 -5.38
CA ARG A 104 -9.95 -5.94 -5.98
C ARG A 104 -9.10 -5.21 -4.96
N PRO A 105 -7.76 -5.40 -4.97
CA PRO A 105 -6.89 -4.69 -4.05
C PRO A 105 -7.03 -3.18 -4.18
N LYS A 106 -6.90 -2.49 -3.05
CA LYS A 106 -7.21 -1.07 -2.92
C LYS A 106 -6.04 -0.35 -2.28
N PHE A 107 -5.56 0.71 -2.94
CA PHE A 107 -4.45 1.54 -2.48
C PHE A 107 -4.86 3.01 -2.39
N GLY A 108 -4.44 3.70 -1.34
CA GLY A 108 -4.76 5.10 -1.13
C GLY A 108 -4.39 5.60 0.27
N LYS A 109 -5.04 6.68 0.70
CA LYS A 109 -4.70 7.37 1.95
C LYS A 109 -5.52 6.86 3.14
N ILE A 110 -4.94 6.92 4.32
CA ILE A 110 -5.61 6.59 5.58
C ILE A 110 -6.51 7.76 5.99
N SER A 111 -7.80 7.51 6.15
CA SER A 111 -8.76 8.51 6.58
C SER A 111 -8.39 9.14 7.92
N GLY A 112 -8.47 10.47 8.03
CA GLY A 112 -8.17 11.19 9.28
C GLY A 112 -6.70 11.22 9.66
N PHE A 113 -5.79 10.86 8.74
CA PHE A 113 -4.35 10.99 8.89
C PHE A 113 -3.85 12.07 7.90
N VAL A 114 -2.81 12.80 8.28
CA VAL A 114 -2.17 13.79 7.41
C VAL A 114 -1.36 13.05 6.34
N ASP A 115 -1.53 13.47 5.09
CA ASP A 115 -0.77 12.95 3.95
C ASP A 115 -0.42 14.10 3.00
N GLU A 116 0.87 14.40 2.91
CA GLU A 116 1.46 15.49 2.15
C GLU A 116 2.07 14.98 0.82
N ASN A 117 1.56 13.86 0.30
CA ASN A 117 2.01 13.27 -0.97
C ASN A 117 3.47 12.76 -0.96
N GLY A 118 3.98 12.39 0.21
CA GLY A 118 5.15 11.51 0.33
C GLY A 118 4.81 10.07 -0.10
N THR A 119 5.84 9.22 -0.25
CA THR A 119 5.67 7.82 -0.65
C THR A 119 6.65 6.87 0.03
N PHE A 120 6.57 5.59 -0.31
CA PHE A 120 7.44 4.54 0.21
C PHE A 120 8.30 3.94 -0.89
N PHE A 121 9.59 3.82 -0.60
CA PHE A 121 10.57 3.12 -1.42
C PHE A 121 11.13 1.95 -0.63
N PHE A 122 11.25 0.79 -1.25
CA PHE A 122 11.85 -0.39 -0.67
C PHE A 122 13.24 -0.58 -1.28
N ILE A 123 14.26 -0.51 -0.45
CA ILE A 123 15.66 -0.64 -0.84
C ILE A 123 16.12 -2.07 -0.57
N LYS A 124 16.75 -2.69 -1.58
CA LYS A 124 17.36 -4.01 -1.45
C LYS A 124 18.55 -3.91 -0.49
N LYS A 125 18.61 -4.81 0.49
CA LYS A 125 19.77 -4.94 1.37
C LYS A 125 20.93 -5.62 0.68
#